data_AF-A0A7V3AA49-F1
#
_entry.id   AF-A0A7V3AA49-F1
#
_cell.length_a   1.000
_cell.length_b   1.000
_cell.length_c   1.000
_cell.angle_alpha   90.00
_cell.angle_beta   90.00
_cell.angle_gamma   90.00
#
_symmetry.space_group_name_H-M   'P 1'
#
loop_
_entity.id
_entity.type
_entity.pdbx_description
1 polymer ?
#
loop_
_entity_poly.entity_id
_entity_poly.type
_entity_poly.pdbx_seq_one_letter_code
_entity_poly.pdbx_strand_id
1 'polypeptide(L)'
;MERVIASAYTGCSDWRELLEYTRSPLEIQTFGFGKYRGSLVEDVIAQDADYVRWLLQQKWVPIEQPDLYYTLLRKTGPQAHGGK
;
A
#
# COMPACT_ATOMS: atom_id res chain seq x y z
N MET A 1 1.88 -44.50 12.87
CA MET A 1 1.47 -43.47 11.89
C MET A 1 0.09 -43.01 12.35
N GLU A 2 -0.18 -41.77 12.71
CA GLU A 2 0.42 -40.48 12.37
C GLU A 2 0.55 -39.59 13.62
N ARG A 3 1.55 -38.71 13.60
CA ARG A 3 1.82 -37.71 14.63
C ARG A 3 1.27 -36.35 14.17
N VAL A 4 0.99 -35.51 15.17
CA VAL A 4 1.10 -34.03 15.20
C VAL A 4 0.23 -33.21 14.23
N ILE A 5 -0.75 -32.47 14.79
CA ILE A 5 -0.81 -30.98 14.85
C ILE A 5 -2.22 -30.51 15.22
N ALA A 6 -2.52 -30.41 16.52
CA ALA A 6 -3.81 -29.88 17.00
C ALA A 6 -3.68 -28.66 17.92
N SER A 7 -2.55 -27.95 17.91
CA SER A 7 -2.25 -26.95 18.95
C SER A 7 -1.65 -25.62 18.47
N ALA A 8 -1.82 -25.22 17.21
CA ALA A 8 -1.25 -23.95 16.76
C ALA A 8 -2.00 -23.22 15.62
N TYR A 9 -3.32 -23.41 15.48
CA TYR A 9 -4.15 -22.55 14.63
C TYR A 9 -5.12 -21.72 15.48
N THR A 10 -4.58 -21.03 16.49
CA THR A 10 -5.31 -19.98 17.23
C THR A 10 -4.98 -18.62 16.63
N GLY A 11 -5.18 -18.47 15.33
CA GLY A 11 -4.97 -17.22 14.60
C GLY A 11 -5.96 -17.15 13.45
N CYS A 12 -7.03 -16.38 13.65
CA CYS A 12 -8.20 -16.22 12.77
C CYS A 12 -9.19 -17.40 12.82
N SER A 13 -9.91 -17.53 13.94
CA SER A 13 -11.04 -18.47 14.07
C SER A 13 -12.31 -17.98 13.36
N ASP A 14 -12.32 -16.78 12.79
CA ASP A 14 -13.48 -16.22 12.11
C ASP A 14 -13.08 -15.59 10.77
N TRP A 15 -13.63 -16.15 9.68
CA TRP A 15 -13.38 -15.69 8.31
C TRP A 15 -13.95 -14.29 8.05
N ARG A 16 -14.83 -13.76 8.92
CA ARG A 16 -15.32 -12.38 8.83
C ARG A 16 -14.22 -11.40 9.21
N GLU A 17 -13.35 -11.76 10.14
CA GLU A 17 -12.17 -10.96 10.53
C GLU A 17 -11.21 -10.80 9.33
N LEU A 18 -11.00 -11.88 8.56
CA LEU A 18 -10.28 -11.83 7.28
C LEU A 18 -10.99 -10.95 6.25
N LEU A 19 -12.32 -10.98 6.21
CA LEU A 19 -13.12 -10.15 5.31
C LEU A 19 -13.01 -8.66 5.64
N GLU A 20 -12.91 -8.31 6.91
CA GLU A 20 -12.66 -6.93 7.36
C GLU A 20 -11.24 -6.48 7.02
N TYR A 21 -10.26 -7.37 7.13
CA TYR A 21 -8.88 -7.09 6.72
C TYR A 21 -8.74 -6.88 5.22
N THR A 22 -9.38 -7.71 4.40
CA THR A 22 -9.37 -7.56 2.93
C THR A 22 -10.16 -6.34 2.45
N ARG A 23 -11.06 -5.81 3.29
CA ARG A 23 -11.76 -4.54 3.05
C ARG A 23 -10.93 -3.30 3.36
N SER A 24 -9.81 -3.44 4.10
CA SER A 24 -8.89 -2.32 4.28
C SER A 24 -8.15 -2.03 2.97
N PRO A 25 -8.01 -0.76 2.57
CA PRO A 25 -7.26 -0.41 1.38
C PRO A 25 -5.81 -0.89 1.54
N LEU A 26 -5.36 -1.75 0.62
CA LEU A 26 -3.99 -2.24 0.59
C LEU A 26 -3.07 -1.08 0.22
N GLU A 27 -2.50 -0.44 1.24
CA GLU A 27 -1.53 0.63 1.05
C GLU A 27 -0.15 0.08 0.73
N ILE A 28 0.43 0.55 -0.35
CA ILE A 28 1.81 0.24 -0.68
C ILE A 28 2.72 1.05 0.23
N GLN A 29 3.49 0.37 1.06
CA GLN A 29 4.42 1.03 2.00
C GLN A 29 5.77 1.33 1.35
N THR A 30 6.22 0.49 0.40
CA THR A 30 7.56 0.59 -0.21
C THR A 30 7.51 0.48 -1.72
N PHE A 31 8.39 1.20 -2.40
CA PHE A 31 8.55 1.07 -3.86
C PHE A 31 9.15 -0.29 -4.26
N GLY A 32 8.48 -1.00 -5.16
CA GLY A 32 8.97 -2.27 -5.72
C GLY A 32 9.93 -2.12 -6.93
N PHE A 33 10.11 -0.92 -7.46
CA PHE A 33 10.83 -0.68 -8.71
C PHE A 33 11.49 0.71 -8.76
N GLY A 34 12.23 0.98 -9.84
CA GLY A 34 12.73 2.31 -10.18
C GLY A 34 13.85 2.81 -9.26
N LYS A 35 14.10 4.13 -9.32
CA LYS A 35 15.16 4.82 -8.56
C LYS A 35 15.09 4.58 -7.05
N TYR A 36 13.87 4.51 -6.51
CA TYR A 36 13.61 4.41 -5.07
C TYR A 36 13.21 3.01 -4.60
N ARG A 37 13.55 1.96 -5.36
CA ARG A 37 13.24 0.57 -4.97
C ARG A 37 13.71 0.27 -3.54
N GLY A 38 12.80 -0.27 -2.72
CA GLY A 38 13.01 -0.57 -1.31
C GLY A 38 12.84 0.62 -0.37
N SER A 39 12.64 1.84 -0.88
CA SER A 39 12.38 3.03 -0.06
C SER A 39 10.90 3.12 0.32
N LEU A 40 10.62 3.71 1.48
CA LEU A 40 9.26 3.98 1.93
C LEU A 40 8.60 5.03 1.02
N VAL A 41 7.33 4.83 0.72
CA VAL A 41 6.55 5.74 -0.11
C VAL A 41 6.50 7.14 0.51
N GLU A 42 6.36 7.22 1.83
CA GLU A 42 6.28 8.49 2.56
C GLU A 42 7.58 9.28 2.51
N ASP A 43 8.73 8.60 2.64
CA ASP A 43 10.05 9.23 2.54
C ASP A 43 10.25 9.83 1.14
N VAL A 44 9.89 9.09 0.09
CA VAL A 44 10.04 9.57 -1.29
C VAL A 44 9.13 10.76 -1.57
N ILE A 45 7.89 10.77 -1.05
CA ILE A 45 6.98 11.92 -1.16
C ILE A 45 7.58 13.16 -0.49
N ALA A 46 8.20 13.01 0.69
CA ALA A 46 8.79 14.11 1.42
C ALA A 46 10.11 14.60 0.80
N GLN A 47 10.94 13.68 0.29
CA GLN A 47 12.28 13.96 -0.23
C GLN A 47 12.28 14.44 -1.68
N ASP A 48 11.41 13.89 -2.53
CA ASP A 48 11.44 14.10 -3.98
C ASP A 48 10.03 14.19 -4.56
N ALA A 49 9.33 15.26 -4.21
CA ALA A 49 7.98 15.54 -4.70
C ALA A 49 7.90 15.68 -6.23
N ASP A 50 9.00 16.08 -6.89
CA ASP A 50 9.03 16.19 -8.35
C ASP A 50 9.02 14.80 -9.01
N TYR A 51 9.81 13.87 -8.49
CA TYR A 51 9.75 12.46 -8.92
C TYR A 51 8.34 11.88 -8.78
N VAL A 52 7.66 12.16 -7.66
CA VAL A 52 6.29 11.68 -7.45
C VAL A 52 5.31 12.30 -8.45
N ARG A 53 5.41 13.61 -8.74
CA ARG A 53 4.59 14.26 -9.77
C ARG A 53 4.84 13.68 -11.16
N TRP A 54 6.10 13.50 -11.54
CA TRP A 54 6.47 12.85 -12.79
C TRP A 54 5.88 11.44 -12.87
N LEU A 55 6.01 10.66 -11.79
CA LEU A 55 5.53 9.28 -11.75
C LEU A 55 4.00 9.21 -11.93
N LEU A 56 3.25 10.10 -11.28
CA LEU A 56 1.79 10.20 -11.43
C LEU A 56 1.33 10.55 -12.85
N GLN A 57 2.19 11.17 -13.67
CA GLN A 57 1.88 11.48 -15.08
C GLN A 57 2.15 10.31 -16.04
N GLN A 58 2.78 9.24 -15.57
CA GLN A 58 3.14 8.12 -16.43
C GLN A 58 1.94 7.23 -16.72
N LYS A 59 1.67 6.99 -18.01
CA LYS A 59 0.51 6.19 -18.46
C LYS A 59 0.54 4.74 -17.98
N TRP A 60 1.73 4.18 -17.73
CA TRP A 60 1.90 2.79 -17.32
C TRP A 60 1.66 2.58 -15.82
N VAL A 61 1.85 3.60 -14.98
CA VAL A 61 1.74 3.48 -13.52
C VAL A 61 0.34 3.03 -13.08
N PRO A 62 -0.78 3.61 -13.55
CA PRO A 62 -2.11 3.12 -13.16
C PRO A 62 -2.46 1.72 -13.71
N ILE A 63 -1.70 1.20 -14.68
CA ILE A 63 -1.94 -0.11 -15.32
C ILE A 63 -1.11 -1.20 -14.61
N GLU A 64 0.19 -0.95 -14.46
CA GLU A 64 1.17 -1.91 -13.94
C GLU A 64 1.33 -1.84 -12.42
N GLN A 65 1.02 -0.68 -11.82
CA GLN A 65 1.22 -0.38 -10.40
C GLN A 65 0.00 0.33 -9.80
N PRO A 66 -1.23 -0.23 -9.96
CA PRO A 66 -2.46 0.44 -9.58
C PRO A 66 -2.49 0.79 -8.08
N ASP A 67 -2.10 -0.12 -7.20
CA ASP A 67 -2.13 0.11 -5.74
C ASP A 67 -1.17 1.23 -5.31
N LEU A 68 0.03 1.27 -5.91
CA LEU A 68 0.97 2.35 -5.68
C LEU A 68 0.42 3.68 -6.21
N TYR A 69 -0.18 3.68 -7.41
CA TYR A 69 -0.81 4.87 -7.99
C TYR A 69 -1.88 5.45 -7.05
N TYR A 70 -2.79 4.61 -6.55
CA TYR A 70 -3.81 5.03 -5.60
C TYR A 70 -3.23 5.49 -4.26
N THR A 71 -2.19 4.80 -3.76
CA THR A 71 -1.49 5.20 -2.53
C THR A 71 -0.88 6.60 -2.68
N LEU A 72 -0.20 6.86 -3.80
CA LEU A 72 0.38 8.16 -4.11
C LEU A 72 -0.71 9.24 -4.23
N LEU A 73 -1.76 9.01 -5.03
CA LEU A 73 -2.87 9.97 -5.16
C LEU A 73 -3.52 10.29 -3.80
N ARG A 74 -3.70 9.30 -2.93
CA ARG A 74 -4.29 9.49 -1.61
C ARG A 74 -3.39 10.28 -0.67
N LYS A 75 -2.07 10.07 -0.74
CA LYS A 75 -1.09 10.76 0.10
C LYS A 75 -0.71 12.15 -0.43
N THR A 76 -0.74 12.38 -1.75
CA THR A 76 -0.34 13.63 -2.40
C THR A 76 -1.48 14.50 -2.90
N GLY A 77 -2.70 13.96 -2.99
CA GLY A 77 -3.88 14.75 -3.35
C GLY A 77 -4.09 15.89 -2.35
N PRO A 78 -4.85 16.95 -2.72
CA PRO A 78 -5.22 17.99 -1.77
C PRO A 78 -6.04 17.33 -0.67
N GLN A 79 -5.37 16.99 0.44
CA GLN A 79 -6.04 16.69 1.67
C GLN A 79 -6.93 17.90 1.93
N ALA A 80 -8.23 17.67 2.11
CA ALA A 80 -9.16 18.65 2.65
C ALA A 80 -8.78 18.94 4.12
N HIS A 81 -7.57 19.46 4.35
CA HIS A 81 -7.23 20.21 5.55
C HIS A 81 -7.79 21.62 5.35
N GLY A 82 -9.11 21.72 5.50
CA GLY A 82 -9.84 22.95 5.34
C GLY A 82 -11.17 22.86 6.08
N GLY A 83 -11.15 23.16 7.38
CA GLY A 83 -12.34 23.64 8.08
C GLY A 83 -12.57 23.06 9.47
N LYS A 84 -11.84 23.62 10.45
CA LYS A 84 -12.17 23.79 11.88
C LYS A 84 -12.74 22.62 12.68
#